data_AF-A0A441TNY7-F1
#
_entry.id   AF-A0A441TNY7-F1
#
_cell.length_a   1.000
_cell.length_b   1.000
_cell.length_c   1.000
_cell.angle_alpha   90.00
_cell.angle_beta   90.00
_cell.angle_gamma   90.00
#
_symmetry.space_group_name_H-M   'P 1'
#
loop_
_entity.id
_entity.type
_entity.pdbx_description
1 polymer ?
#
loop_
_entity_poly.entity_id
_entity_poly.type
_entity_poly.pdbx_seq_one_letter_code
_entity_poly.pdbx_strand_id
1 'polypeptide(L)'
;FMAFAVPFGSVANAEQLQRGLHVAISDKVRIPPASIDPAIKNYHWLDLVRGLYDAYDRGAETALLLDFNGNVAEGPGFNVFCVDDGKLSTPAVGALPGITRRTVFDLCAEAGLAVAAADVSVAALRQSDEVFITS
;
A
#
# COMPACT_ATOMS: atom_id res chain seq x y z
N PHE A 1 -21.27 19.65 9.36
CA PHE A 1 -20.35 19.09 8.35
C PHE A 1 -19.33 20.15 8.01
N MET A 2 -18.04 19.83 8.12
CA MET A 2 -16.96 20.73 7.71
C MET A 2 -16.38 20.17 6.42
N ALA A 3 -16.24 21.01 5.40
CA ALA A 3 -15.56 20.69 4.15
C ALA A 3 -14.48 21.73 3.90
N PHE A 4 -13.35 21.29 3.36
CA PHE A 4 -12.26 22.16 2.94
C PHE A 4 -11.77 21.72 1.57
N ALA A 5 -11.21 22.67 0.83
CA ALA A 5 -10.56 22.44 -0.45
C ALA A 5 -9.16 23.04 -0.39
N VAL A 6 -8.17 22.27 -0.84
CA VAL A 6 -6.76 22.67 -0.92
C VAL A 6 -6.22 22.25 -2.28
N PRO A 7 -5.11 22.84 -2.76
CA PRO A 7 -4.43 22.34 -3.95
C PRO A 7 -4.11 20.84 -3.81
N PHE A 8 -4.13 20.13 -4.94
CA PHE A 8 -3.81 18.70 -4.96
C PHE A 8 -2.40 18.43 -4.43
N GLY A 9 -2.27 17.40 -3.61
CA GLY A 9 -0.99 16.86 -3.13
C GLY A 9 -0.90 15.37 -3.44
N SER A 10 0.30 14.89 -3.76
CA SER A 10 0.58 13.49 -4.08
C SER A 10 1.39 12.84 -2.96
N VAL A 11 1.23 11.53 -2.78
CA VAL A 11 2.07 10.71 -1.87
C VAL A 11 3.54 10.75 -2.29
N ALA A 12 3.80 10.84 -3.59
CA ALA A 12 5.14 10.96 -4.17
C ALA A 12 5.28 12.28 -4.94
N ASN A 13 6.41 12.97 -4.75
CA ASN A 13 6.74 14.18 -5.49
C ASN A 13 7.12 13.86 -6.96
N ALA A 14 7.31 14.88 -7.79
CA ALA A 14 7.55 14.72 -9.22
C ALA A 14 8.80 13.89 -9.54
N GLU A 15 9.88 14.03 -8.76
CA GLU A 15 11.10 13.24 -8.93
C GLU A 15 10.84 11.77 -8.56
N GLN A 16 10.20 11.53 -7.42
CA GLN A 16 9.85 10.20 -6.92
C GLN A 16 8.93 9.45 -7.88
N LEU A 17 7.99 10.15 -8.53
CA LEU A 17 7.13 9.55 -9.56
C LEU A 17 7.91 9.10 -10.81
N GLN A 18 9.02 9.76 -11.13
CA GLN A 18 9.84 9.40 -12.29
C GLN A 18 10.82 8.27 -12.00
N ARG A 19 11.47 8.29 -10.83
CA ARG A 19 12.50 7.28 -10.47
C ARG A 19 11.97 6.09 -9.67
N GLY A 20 10.74 6.16 -9.17
CA GLY A 20 10.19 5.22 -8.20
C GLY A 20 10.53 5.57 -6.75
N LEU A 21 9.69 5.13 -5.82
CA LEU A 21 9.90 5.33 -4.37
C LEU A 21 10.86 4.28 -3.80
N HIS A 22 11.79 4.72 -2.95
CA HIS A 22 12.53 3.82 -2.08
C HIS A 22 11.66 3.47 -0.87
N VAL A 23 11.11 2.26 -0.83
CA VAL A 23 10.18 1.80 0.20
C VAL A 23 10.85 0.79 1.13
N ALA A 24 10.73 1.00 2.45
CA ALA A 24 11.13 0.01 3.43
C ALA A 24 9.94 -0.87 3.82
N ILE A 25 10.16 -2.18 3.94
CA ILE A 25 9.22 -3.08 4.61
C ILE A 25 9.51 -3.01 6.10
N SER A 26 8.60 -2.44 6.88
CA SER A 26 8.71 -2.29 8.32
C SER A 26 8.14 -3.51 9.04
N ASP A 27 8.72 -3.89 10.17
CA ASP A 27 8.21 -4.97 11.02
C ASP A 27 7.02 -4.53 11.89
N LYS A 28 6.60 -3.26 11.80
CA LYS A 28 5.42 -2.75 12.50
C LYS A 28 4.17 -3.36 11.91
N VAL A 29 3.34 -3.90 12.81
CA VAL A 29 2.08 -4.53 12.47
C VAL A 29 1.02 -3.45 12.30
N ARG A 30 0.32 -3.48 11.17
CA ARG A 30 -0.87 -2.69 10.88
C ARG A 30 -1.97 -3.10 11.86
N ILE A 31 -2.73 -2.12 12.37
CA ILE A 31 -3.84 -2.36 13.30
C ILE A 31 -4.76 -3.46 12.73
N PRO A 32 -4.92 -4.60 13.43
CA PRO A 32 -5.70 -5.71 12.90
C PRO A 32 -7.18 -5.34 12.70
N PRO A 33 -7.87 -5.94 11.70
CA PRO A 33 -9.30 -5.74 11.48
C PRO A 33 -10.19 -6.05 12.69
N ALA A 34 -9.76 -6.97 13.55
CA ALA A 34 -10.45 -7.31 14.79
C ALA A 34 -10.40 -6.18 15.85
N SER A 35 -9.49 -5.21 15.71
CA SER A 35 -9.37 -4.04 16.59
C SER A 35 -10.02 -2.81 15.98
N ILE A 36 -9.65 -2.45 14.75
CA ILE A 36 -10.24 -1.35 13.99
C ILE A 36 -10.44 -1.85 12.56
N ASP A 37 -11.67 -1.73 12.05
CA ASP A 37 -11.97 -2.12 10.67
C ASP A 37 -11.20 -1.21 9.67
N PRO A 38 -10.25 -1.76 8.89
CA PRO A 38 -9.49 -0.98 7.92
C PRO A 38 -10.33 -0.51 6.74
N ALA A 39 -11.54 -1.05 6.53
CA ALA A 39 -12.47 -0.55 5.50
C ALA A 39 -13.04 0.83 5.84
N ILE A 40 -12.98 1.25 7.11
CA ILE A 40 -13.40 2.56 7.57
C ILE A 40 -12.22 3.53 7.46
N LYS A 41 -12.29 4.50 6.55
CA LYS A 41 -11.27 5.56 6.45
C LYS A 41 -11.22 6.36 7.76
N ASN A 42 -10.10 6.29 8.46
CA ASN A 42 -9.94 6.90 9.77
C ASN A 42 -8.54 7.52 9.96
N TYR A 43 -8.35 8.19 11.10
CA TYR A 43 -7.11 8.88 11.50
C TYR A 43 -6.31 8.14 12.59
N HIS A 44 -6.61 6.87 12.89
CA HIS A 44 -5.78 6.04 13.76
C HIS A 44 -4.52 5.59 13.03
N TRP A 45 -3.56 6.51 12.94
CA TRP A 45 -2.37 6.40 12.10
C TRP A 45 -1.08 6.09 12.89
N LEU A 46 -1.16 5.81 14.19
CA LEU A 46 0.05 5.66 15.01
C LEU A 46 0.96 4.53 14.51
N ASP A 47 0.39 3.41 14.07
CA ASP A 47 1.13 2.32 13.44
C ASP A 47 1.79 2.75 12.13
N LEU A 48 1.04 3.42 11.25
CA LEU A 48 1.55 3.97 9.97
C LEU A 48 2.69 4.97 10.19
N VAL A 49 2.55 5.88 11.15
CA VAL A 49 3.57 6.87 11.53
C VAL A 49 4.81 6.18 12.11
N ARG A 50 4.63 5.14 12.94
CA ARG A 50 5.76 4.35 13.45
C ARG A 50 6.50 3.61 12.34
N GLY A 51 5.79 3.05 11.36
CA GLY A 51 6.41 2.46 10.18
C GLY A 51 7.16 3.49 9.34
N LEU A 52 6.61 4.70 9.20
CA LEU A 52 7.24 5.79 8.48
C LEU A 52 8.57 6.22 9.13
N TYR A 53 8.62 6.36 10.45
CA TYR A 53 9.86 6.63 11.16
C TYR A 53 10.89 5.49 11.03
N ASP A 54 10.45 4.23 11.12
CA ASP A 54 11.32 3.07 10.86
C ASP A 54 11.92 3.11 9.44
N ALA A 55 11.12 3.49 8.44
CA ALA A 55 11.60 3.65 7.08
C ALA A 55 12.64 4.77 6.96
N TYR A 56 12.39 5.92 7.59
CA TYR A 56 13.31 7.06 7.58
C TYR A 56 14.66 6.73 8.25
N ASP A 57 14.64 6.02 9.37
CA ASP A 57 15.85 5.56 10.06
C ASP A 57 16.71 4.63 9.18
N ARG A 58 16.09 4.01 8.16
CA ARG A 58 16.73 3.12 7.17
C ARG A 58 17.03 3.81 5.85
N GLY A 59 16.83 5.12 5.75
CA GLY A 59 17.06 5.90 4.54
C GLY A 59 16.05 5.65 3.41
N ALA A 60 14.88 5.08 3.75
CA ALA A 60 13.76 4.95 2.82
C ALA A 60 12.84 6.19 2.89
N GLU A 61 11.99 6.33 1.87
CA GLU A 61 11.09 7.47 1.70
C GLU A 61 9.70 7.21 2.25
N THR A 62 9.32 5.94 2.37
CA THR A 62 8.06 5.51 2.96
C THR A 62 8.13 4.04 3.38
N ALA A 63 7.05 3.55 3.99
CA ALA A 63 6.98 2.22 4.57
C ALA A 63 5.83 1.38 3.99
N LEU A 64 6.04 0.07 3.93
CA LEU A 64 4.97 -0.93 3.95
C LEU A 64 4.94 -1.56 5.34
N LEU A 65 3.74 -1.67 5.91
CA LEU A 65 3.52 -2.40 7.15
C LEU A 65 3.07 -3.83 6.86
N LEU A 66 3.22 -4.69 7.86
CA LEU A 66 2.75 -6.07 7.80
C LEU A 66 1.41 -6.23 8.51
N ASP A 67 0.62 -7.21 8.08
CA ASP A 67 -0.53 -7.68 8.83
C ASP A 67 -0.09 -8.55 10.03
N PHE A 68 -1.06 -9.00 10.83
CA PHE A 68 -0.79 -9.83 12.01
C PHE A 68 -0.20 -11.21 11.67
N ASN A 69 -0.31 -11.66 10.41
CA ASN A 69 0.22 -12.92 9.91
C ASN A 69 1.61 -12.77 9.28
N GLY A 70 2.16 -11.54 9.23
CA GLY A 70 3.46 -11.25 8.62
C GLY A 70 3.41 -11.07 7.09
N ASN A 71 2.22 -10.98 6.48
CA ASN A 71 2.07 -10.60 5.09
C ASN A 71 2.08 -9.08 4.95
N VAL A 72 2.34 -8.59 3.74
CA VAL A 72 2.26 -7.16 3.42
C VAL A 72 0.81 -6.69 3.52
N ALA A 73 0.56 -5.57 4.19
CA ALA A 73 -0.76 -4.96 4.34
C ALA A 73 -0.93 -3.70 3.46
N GLU A 74 -0.47 -2.55 3.94
CA GLU A 74 -0.53 -1.27 3.23
C GLU A 74 0.56 -0.32 3.73
N GLY A 75 0.69 0.85 3.10
CA GLY A 75 1.56 1.93 3.58
C GLY A 75 0.78 3.18 4.01
N PRO A 76 1.47 4.23 4.47
CA PRO A 76 0.84 5.45 4.97
C PRO A 76 0.11 6.19 3.83
N GLY A 77 -1.19 5.90 3.69
CA GLY A 77 -2.08 6.56 2.74
C GLY A 77 -2.17 5.92 1.35
N PHE A 78 -1.69 4.68 1.17
CA PHE A 78 -1.73 3.99 -0.13
C PHE A 78 -1.83 2.47 0.00
N ASN A 79 -2.44 1.83 -1.00
CA ASN A 79 -2.36 0.38 -1.22
C ASN A 79 -1.11 0.02 -2.04
N VAL A 80 -0.75 -1.26 -2.08
CA VAL A 80 0.38 -1.78 -2.86
C VAL A 80 -0.07 -2.93 -3.77
N PHE A 81 0.56 -3.02 -4.93
CA PHE A 81 0.48 -4.13 -5.88
C PHE A 81 1.89 -4.63 -6.16
N CYS A 82 2.02 -5.94 -6.36
CA CYS A 82 3.18 -6.53 -7.01
C CYS A 82 2.78 -7.25 -8.30
N VAL A 83 3.72 -7.32 -9.22
CA VAL A 83 3.60 -7.95 -10.53
C VAL A 83 4.63 -9.06 -10.62
N ASP A 84 4.18 -10.27 -10.98
CA ASP A 84 5.03 -11.43 -11.21
C ASP A 84 4.55 -12.14 -12.47
N ASP A 85 5.41 -12.26 -13.47
CA ASP A 85 5.09 -12.89 -14.77
C ASP A 85 3.80 -12.33 -15.40
N GLY A 86 3.65 -11.01 -15.37
CA GLY A 86 2.49 -10.30 -15.92
C GLY A 86 1.19 -10.45 -15.13
N LYS A 87 1.22 -11.07 -13.94
CA LYS A 87 0.06 -11.22 -13.05
C LYS A 87 0.19 -10.31 -11.84
N LEU A 88 -0.91 -9.63 -11.50
CA LEU A 88 -0.95 -8.68 -10.40
C LEU A 88 -1.52 -9.33 -9.14
N SER A 89 -0.93 -9.00 -7.99
CA SER A 89 -1.53 -9.30 -6.70
C SER A 89 -1.46 -8.10 -5.75
N THR A 90 -2.45 -7.98 -4.88
CA THR A 90 -2.55 -6.93 -3.86
C THR A 90 -3.12 -7.54 -2.58
N PRO A 91 -2.74 -7.04 -1.39
CA PRO A 91 -3.28 -7.52 -0.12
C PRO A 91 -4.81 -7.57 -0.09
N ALA A 92 -5.35 -8.70 0.35
CA ALA A 92 -6.79 -8.93 0.50
C ALA A 92 -7.35 -8.40 1.82
N VAL A 93 -6.53 -8.45 2.88
CA VAL A 93 -6.92 -8.15 4.27
C VAL A 93 -5.95 -7.12 4.84
N GLY A 94 -6.40 -6.36 5.84
CA GLY A 94 -5.54 -5.41 6.56
C GLY A 94 -5.25 -4.11 5.79
N ALA A 95 -5.92 -3.89 4.67
CA ALA A 95 -5.77 -2.71 3.83
C ALA A 95 -7.12 -2.05 3.54
N LEU A 96 -7.11 -0.73 3.33
CA LEU A 96 -8.27 0.02 2.90
C LEU A 96 -8.73 -0.46 1.49
N PRO A 97 -10.03 -0.64 1.23
CA PRO A 97 -10.57 -0.88 -0.11
C PRO A 97 -10.51 0.42 -0.94
N GLY A 98 -9.30 0.83 -1.33
CA GLY A 98 -9.04 2.08 -2.05
C GLY A 98 -9.78 2.16 -3.38
N ILE A 99 -10.25 3.36 -3.72
CA ILE A 99 -10.93 3.61 -4.99
C ILE A 99 -9.96 3.47 -6.15
N THR A 100 -8.75 4.02 -6.04
CA THR A 100 -7.68 3.86 -7.03
C THR A 100 -7.26 2.39 -7.17
N ARG A 101 -7.21 1.64 -6.07
CA ARG A 101 -7.01 0.18 -6.09
C ARG A 101 -8.10 -0.52 -6.88
N ARG A 102 -9.38 -0.17 -6.69
CA ARG A 102 -10.48 -0.72 -7.49
C ARG A 102 -10.34 -0.38 -8.97
N THR A 103 -9.93 0.84 -9.31
CA THR A 103 -9.66 1.24 -10.69
C THR A 103 -8.58 0.38 -11.34
N VAL A 104 -7.55 -0.07 -10.61
CA VAL A 104 -6.57 -1.03 -11.14
C VAL A 104 -7.23 -2.36 -11.50
N PHE A 105 -8.17 -2.87 -10.69
CA PHE A 105 -8.93 -4.09 -11.05
C PHE A 105 -9.73 -3.90 -12.33
N ASP A 106 -10.43 -2.77 -12.46
CA ASP A 106 -11.22 -2.44 -13.64
C ASP A 106 -10.33 -2.38 -14.90
N LEU A 107 -9.19 -1.68 -14.80
CA LEU A 107 -8.23 -1.56 -15.90
C LEU A 107 -7.57 -2.90 -16.27
N CYS A 108 -7.27 -3.76 -15.30
CA CYS A 108 -6.75 -5.10 -15.58
C CYS A 108 -7.78 -5.94 -16.34
N ALA A 109 -9.06 -5.86 -15.96
CA ALA A 109 -10.14 -6.55 -16.66
C ALA A 109 -10.28 -6.07 -18.12
N GLU A 110 -10.19 -4.76 -18.36
CA GLU A 110 -10.21 -4.19 -19.72
C GLU A 110 -8.98 -4.61 -20.54
N ALA A 111 -7.81 -4.67 -19.92
CA ALA A 111 -6.55 -5.04 -20.58
C ALA A 111 -6.36 -6.56 -20.74
N GLY A 112 -7.23 -7.40 -20.16
CA GLY A 112 -7.07 -8.85 -20.15
C GLY A 112 -5.93 -9.34 -19.25
N LEU A 113 -5.57 -8.58 -18.23
CA LEU A 113 -4.53 -8.93 -17.24
C LEU A 113 -5.15 -9.60 -16.02
N ALA A 114 -4.47 -10.63 -15.51
CA ALA A 114 -4.87 -11.30 -14.29
C ALA A 114 -4.50 -10.44 -13.07
N VAL A 115 -5.48 -10.19 -12.21
CA VAL A 115 -5.29 -9.48 -10.94
C VAL A 115 -6.07 -10.18 -9.83
N ALA A 116 -5.45 -10.33 -8.66
CA ALA A 116 -6.08 -10.96 -7.50
C ALA A 116 -5.85 -10.17 -6.22
N ALA A 117 -6.87 -10.12 -5.37
CA ALA A 117 -6.70 -9.79 -3.96
C ALA A 117 -6.32 -11.07 -3.21
N ALA A 118 -5.11 -11.14 -2.66
CA ALA A 118 -4.58 -12.30 -1.97
C ALA A 118 -3.61 -11.89 -0.85
N ASP A 119 -3.21 -12.84 -0.01
CA ASP A 119 -2.10 -12.62 0.91
C ASP A 119 -0.80 -12.45 0.11
N VAL A 120 -0.10 -11.34 0.35
CA VAL A 120 1.18 -11.02 -0.30
C VAL A 120 2.29 -11.19 0.72
N SER A 121 3.04 -12.28 0.65
CA SER A 121 4.17 -12.49 1.56
C SER A 121 5.29 -11.49 1.28
N VAL A 122 6.10 -11.17 2.31
CA VAL A 122 7.30 -10.32 2.15
C VAL A 122 8.28 -10.91 1.13
N ALA A 123 8.40 -12.24 1.07
CA ALA A 123 9.26 -12.92 0.10
C ALA A 123 8.76 -12.70 -1.33
N ALA A 124 7.45 -12.88 -1.56
CA ALA A 124 6.83 -12.64 -2.87
C ALA A 124 6.99 -11.19 -3.33
N LEU A 125 6.74 -10.21 -2.44
CA LEU A 125 6.94 -8.79 -2.77
C LEU A 125 8.40 -8.44 -3.10
N ARG A 126 9.37 -9.13 -2.49
CA ARG A 126 10.81 -8.90 -2.77
C ARG A 126 11.29 -9.58 -4.05
N GLN A 127 10.57 -10.61 -4.51
CA GLN A 127 10.93 -11.38 -5.69
C GLN A 127 10.17 -10.95 -6.95
N SER A 128 9.10 -10.15 -6.79
CA SER A 128 8.28 -9.66 -7.89
C SER A 128 9.08 -8.81 -8.88
N ASP A 129 8.72 -8.91 -10.15
CA ASP A 129 9.29 -8.13 -11.26
C ASP A 129 9.05 -6.62 -11.06
N GLU A 130 7.85 -6.25 -10.61
CA GLU A 130 7.47 -4.85 -10.36
C GLU A 130 6.64 -4.71 -9.09
N VAL A 131 6.74 -3.52 -8.47
CA VAL A 131 5.90 -3.11 -7.33
C VAL A 131 5.47 -1.67 -7.53
N PHE A 132 4.19 -1.38 -7.32
CA PHE A 132 3.67 -0.02 -7.37
C PHE A 132 2.61 0.23 -6.30
N ILE A 133 2.34 1.50 -6.03
CA ILE A 133 1.38 1.94 -5.01
C ILE A 133 0.22 2.71 -5.63
N THR A 134 -0.92 2.74 -4.95
CA THR A 134 -2.11 3.48 -5.37
C THR A 134 -2.75 4.23 -4.21
N SER A 135 -3.14 5.49 -4.40
CA SER A 135 -3.83 6.34 -3.40
C SER A 135 -4.99 7.11 -3.99
#